data_AF-A0A1H7V6E6-F1
#
_entry.id   AF-A0A1H7V6E6-F1
#
_cell.length_a   1.000
_cell.length_b   1.000
_cell.length_c   1.000
_cell.angle_alpha   90.00
_cell.angle_beta   90.00
_cell.angle_gamma   90.00
#
_symmetry.space_group_name_H-M   'P 1'
#
loop_
_entity.id
_entity.type
_entity.pdbx_description
1 polymer ?
#
loop_
_entity_poly.entity_id
_entity_poly.type
_entity_poly.pdbx_seq_one_letter_code
_entity_poly.pdbx_strand_id
1 'polypeptide(L)' 'MKKFILFDHDGVLVDTEYWYFKAGERAMADIGFTLDKDQYLRDMTQSLGTWSQVSAAGINKRTDNQQAA' A
#
# COMPACT_ATOMS: atom_id res chain seq x y z
N MET A 1 -10.90 22.78 -8.64
CA MET A 1 -10.77 21.98 -7.39
C MET A 1 -12.07 21.23 -7.18
N LYS A 2 -12.04 19.89 -7.16
CA LYS A 2 -13.23 19.12 -6.76
C LYS A 2 -13.32 19.13 -5.23
N LYS A 3 -14.46 19.57 -4.67
CA LYS A 3 -14.76 19.66 -3.21
C LYS A 3 -15.52 18.42 -2.71
N PHE A 4 -15.31 17.27 -3.33
CA PHE A 4 -16.14 16.09 -3.08
C PHE A 4 -15.26 14.86 -2.93
N ILE A 5 -15.54 14.09 -1.89
CA ILE A 5 -15.02 12.73 -1.72
C ILE A 5 -16.13 11.82 -2.25
N LEU A 6 -15.77 10.93 -3.17
CA LEU A 6 -16.71 9.96 -3.73
C LEU A 6 -16.57 8.65 -2.97
N PHE A 7 -17.70 8.10 -2.55
CA PHE A 7 -17.82 6.77 -2.00
C PHE A 7 -18.69 5.94 -2.94
N ASP A 8 -18.43 4.64 -3.04
CA ASP A 8 -19.31 3.70 -3.70
C ASP A 8 -20.56 3.44 -2.85
N HIS A 9 -21.45 2.56 -3.35
CA HIS A 9 -22.69 2.24 -2.65
C HIS A 9 -22.49 1.49 -1.34
N ASP A 10 -21.32 0.89 -1.12
CA ASP A 10 -20.94 0.18 0.10
C ASP A 10 -20.17 1.08 1.08
N GLY A 11 -19.99 2.36 0.75
CA GLY A 11 -19.29 3.35 1.58
C GLY A 11 -17.76 3.27 1.47
N VAL A 12 -17.22 2.56 0.47
CA VAL A 12 -15.79 2.50 0.17
C VAL A 12 -15.40 3.69 -0.70
N LEU A 13 -14.26 4.31 -0.41
CA LEU A 13 -13.81 5.49 -1.15
C LEU A 13 -13.47 5.10 -2.61
N VAL A 14 -13.93 5.91 -3.56
CA VAL A 14 -13.71 5.72 -5.00
C VAL A 14 -12.43 6.44 -5.41
N ASP A 15 -11.73 5.91 -6.42
CA ASP A 15 -10.47 6.50 -6.92
C ASP A 15 -9.39 6.55 -5.83
N THR A 16 -9.33 5.50 -5.01
CA THR A 16 -8.41 5.36 -3.87
C THR A 16 -7.01 4.91 -4.24
N GLU A 17 -6.77 4.52 -5.50
CA GLU A 17 -5.52 3.86 -5.89
C GLU A 17 -4.29 4.74 -5.59
N TYR A 18 -4.41 6.04 -5.80
CA TYR A 18 -3.41 7.02 -5.35
C TYR A 18 -3.15 6.95 -3.83
N TRP A 19 -4.21 6.85 -3.03
CA TRP A 19 -4.10 6.81 -1.57
C TRP A 19 -3.52 5.49 -1.06
N TYR A 20 -3.85 4.37 -1.69
CA TYR A 20 -3.20 3.09 -1.41
C TYR A 20 -1.69 3.13 -1.69
N PHE A 21 -1.30 3.71 -2.82
CA PHE A 21 0.11 3.92 -3.14
C PHE A 21 0.81 4.79 -2.09
N LYS A 22 0.23 5.95 -1.74
CA LYS A 22 0.82 6.88 -0.75
C LYS A 22 0.92 6.27 0.65
N ALA A 23 -0.08 5.49 1.06
CA ALA A 23 -0.05 4.77 2.33
C ALA A 23 1.08 3.72 2.34
N GLY A 24 1.22 2.97 1.23
CA GLY A 24 2.30 2.02 1.04
C GLY A 24 3.68 2.70 1.07
N GLU A 25 3.88 3.73 0.27
CA GLU A 25 5.12 4.51 0.20
C GLU A 25 5.56 5.00 1.59
N ARG A 26 4.62 5.54 2.37
CA ARG A 26 4.91 5.97 3.75
C ARG A 26 5.33 4.81 4.65
N ALA A 27 4.57 3.72 4.64
CA ALA A 27 4.88 2.56 5.48
C ALA A 27 6.21 1.89 5.10
N MET A 28 6.60 1.92 3.83
CA MET A 28 7.88 1.39 3.38
C MET A 28 9.03 2.34 3.77
N ALA A 29 8.82 3.65 3.69
CA ALA A 29 9.84 4.63 4.10
C ALA A 29 10.21 4.49 5.58
N ASP A 30 9.27 4.12 6.44
CA ASP A 30 9.50 3.86 7.88
C ASP A 30 10.52 2.72 8.13
N ILE A 31 10.70 1.82 7.17
CA ILE A 31 11.69 0.73 7.21
C ILE A 31 12.88 0.96 6.27
N GLY A 32 13.03 2.18 5.74
CA GLY A 32 14.12 2.56 4.82
C GLY A 32 13.99 1.98 3.41
N PHE A 33 12.79 1.55 3.01
CA PHE A 33 12.53 1.05 1.67
C PHE A 33 11.78 2.10 0.82
N THR A 34 12.29 2.38 -0.37
CA THR A 34 11.61 3.26 -1.34
C THR A 34 10.75 2.41 -2.26
N LEU A 35 9.45 2.68 -2.27
CA LEU A 35 8.52 1.96 -3.13
C LEU A 35 8.66 2.42 -4.60
N ASP A 36 8.88 1.47 -5.51
CA ASP A 36 8.86 1.75 -6.94
C ASP A 36 7.42 1.77 -7.45
N LYS A 37 7.00 2.91 -8.01
CA LYS A 37 5.62 3.14 -8.44
C LYS A 37 5.25 2.29 -9.65
N ASP A 38 6.14 2.13 -10.62
CA ASP A 38 5.84 1.39 -11.85
C ASP A 38 5.72 -0.11 -11.55
N GLN A 39 6.58 -0.63 -10.68
CA GLN A 39 6.47 -1.99 -10.17
C GLN A 39 5.22 -2.16 -9.30
N TYR A 40 4.86 -1.18 -8.48
CA TYR A 40 3.63 -1.24 -7.67
C TYR A 40 2.38 -1.38 -8.55
N LEU A 41 2.30 -0.61 -9.63
CA LEU A 41 1.18 -0.71 -10.58
C LEU A 41 1.17 -2.08 -11.28
N ARG A 42 2.32 -2.62 -11.66
CA ARG A 42 2.41 -3.99 -12.22
C ARG A 42 1.97 -5.04 -11.22
N ASP A 43 2.44 -4.94 -9.97
CA ASP A 43 2.11 -5.86 -8.88
C ASP A 43 0.61 -5.87 -8.59
N MET A 44 -0.06 -4.71 -8.60
CA MET A 44 -1.51 -4.61 -8.41
C MET A 44 -2.30 -5.38 -9.46
N THR A 45 -1.84 -5.42 -10.73
CA THR A 45 -2.50 -6.24 -11.77
C THR A 45 -2.44 -7.74 -11.46
N GLN A 46 -1.53 -8.15 -10.57
CA GLN A 46 -1.34 -9.52 -10.10
C GLN A 46 -1.90 -9.75 -8.70
N SER A 47 -2.70 -8.81 -8.17
CA SER A 47 -3.21 -8.83 -6.79
C SER A 47 -2.11 -8.85 -5.71
N LEU A 48 -0.91 -8.34 -6.03
CA LEU A 48 0.20 -8.21 -5.09
C LEU A 48 0.16 -6.84 -4.41
N GLY A 49 0.47 -6.81 -3.12
CA GLY A 49 0.52 -5.60 -2.30
C GLY A 49 1.93 -5.03 -2.15
N THR A 50 2.04 -3.85 -1.55
CA THR A 50 3.29 -3.08 -1.37
C THR A 50 4.47 -3.87 -0.76
N TRP A 51 4.17 -4.85 0.11
CA TRP A 51 5.16 -5.71 0.75
C TRP A 51 5.83 -6.72 -0.19
N SER A 52 5.28 -6.93 -1.40
CA SER A 52 5.89 -7.70 -2.50
C SER A 52 7.31 -7.24 -2.77
N GLN A 53 7.49 -5.93 -3.00
CA GLN A 53 8.79 -5.35 -3.33
C GLN A 53 9.78 -5.42 -2.15
N VAL A 54 9.30 -5.19 -0.93
CA VAL A 54 10.12 -5.31 0.29
C VAL A 54 10.62 -6.73 0.49
N SER A 55 9.73 -7.71 0.26
CA SER A 55 10.07 -9.13 0.36
C SER A 55 11.07 -9.54 -0.74
N ALA A 56 10.86 -9.06 -1.97
CA ALA A 56 11.79 -9.26 -3.08
C ALA A 56 13.17 -8.62 -2.83
N ALA A 57 13.22 -7.52 -2.08
CA ALA A 57 14.45 -6.88 -1.63
C ALA A 57 15.13 -7.58 -0.44
N GLY A 58 14.57 -8.71 0.04
CA GLY A 58 15.13 -9.48 1.15
C GLY A 58 14.90 -8.86 2.53
N ILE A 59 14.04 -7.84 2.63
CA ILE A 59 13.70 -7.20 3.90
C ILE A 59 12.56 -8.02 4.53
N ASN A 60 12.91 -8.87 5.49
CA ASN A 60 11.91 -9.63 6.23
C ASN A 60 11.19 -8.74 7.24
N LYS A 61 9.85 -8.75 7.21
CA LYS A 61 9.06 -8.23 8.34
C LYS A 61 9.51 -8.93 9.62
N ARG A 62 9.93 -8.17 10.63
CA ARG A 62 9.78 -8.64 12.01
C ARG A 62 8.28 -8.61 12.31
N THR A 63 7.65 -9.78 12.28
CA THR A 63 6.32 -9.95 12.86
C THR A 63 6.47 -9.93 14.37
N ASP A 64 6.37 -8.74 14.95
CA ASP A 64 6.08 -8.61 16.38
C ASP A 64 4.61 -9.02 16.55
N ASN A 65 4.39 -10.32 16.79
CA ASN A 65 3.09 -10.87 17.14
C ASN A 65 2.65 -10.30 18.49
N GLN A 66 2.05 -9.11 18.49
CA GLN A 66 1.16 -8.68 19.56
C GLN A 66 -0.27 -8.75 19.04
N GLN A 67 -0.83 -9.96 19.12
CA GLN A 67 -2.27 -10.12 19.25
C GLN A 67 -2.64 -9.54 20.62
N ALA A 68 -3.11 -8.30 20.65
CA ALA A 68 -3.84 -7.80 21.80
C ALA A 68 -5.20 -8.53 21.82
N ALA A 69 -5.39 -9.32 22.86
CA ALA A 69 -6.63 -10.03 23.19
C ALA A 69 -7.79 -9.06 23.47
#